data_AF-L7W845-F1
#
_entry.id   AF-L7W845-F1
#
_cell.length_a   1.000
_cell.length_b   1.000
_cell.length_c   1.000
_cell.angle_alpha   90.00
_cell.angle_beta   90.00
_cell.angle_gamma   90.00
#
_symmetry.space_group_name_H-M   'P 1'
#
loop_
_entity.id
_entity.type
_entity.pdbx_description
1 polymer ?
#
loop_
_entity_poly.entity_id
_entity_poly.type
_entity_poly.pdbx_seq_one_letter_code
_entity_poly.pdbx_strand_id
1 'polypeptide(L)'
;MFFTSILNKAHFTDQLNIMLVVVAAILAYLFPLELFILSYTLLGPLHYVTEINWLHEKSYFFTKKKTIWLTIGVTASLILFVPKLFLYYENSDTTLSAIMIFINEWSNSVIFITLMLAVAYQFVSSRISWAIIVIFSIIGAIYLKNVEHYKLLVGVFVPTIIHVYLFTMIFMLYGAKKSKSIYGYISVALVILIPAIIINLELTRGAYLFSDTWKELYLENDFHVLPVILSKFLGMTDGTEFYFYESIWLKFMMFISFIYCYHYLNWFSKTTVIKWHNLLNKKKIIAIAVMWITVILLYWFDFGLGLLVSLFLGFIHVILEFPLNMFSLKKLFY
;
A
#
# COMPACT_ATOMS: atom_id res chain seq x y z
N MET A 1 2.14 -26.82 -28.31
CA MET A 1 1.42 -27.26 -27.08
C MET A 1 1.89 -26.57 -25.81
N PHE A 2 3.20 -26.36 -25.58
CA PHE A 2 3.70 -25.70 -24.36
C PHE A 2 3.37 -24.19 -24.29
N PHE A 3 3.52 -23.46 -25.40
CA PHE A 3 3.17 -22.03 -25.49
C PHE A 3 1.67 -21.76 -25.32
N THR A 4 0.80 -22.58 -25.92
CA THR A 4 -0.66 -22.52 -25.76
C THR A 4 -1.09 -22.77 -24.31
N SER A 5 -0.40 -23.65 -23.58
CA SER A 5 -0.66 -23.89 -22.16
C SER A 5 -0.30 -22.69 -21.27
N ILE A 6 0.75 -21.95 -21.60
CA ILE A 6 1.18 -20.76 -20.83
C ILE A 6 0.24 -19.59 -21.11
N LEU A 7 -0.15 -19.40 -22.37
CA LEU A 7 -1.15 -18.40 -22.78
C LEU A 7 -2.51 -18.64 -22.09
N ASN A 8 -3.00 -19.89 -22.09
CA ASN A 8 -4.27 -20.23 -21.44
C ASN A 8 -4.28 -19.96 -19.93
N LYS A 9 -3.14 -20.16 -19.24
CA LYS A 9 -3.03 -19.88 -17.80
C LYS A 9 -2.98 -18.38 -17.48
N ALA A 10 -2.35 -17.58 -18.33
CA ALA A 10 -2.38 -16.13 -18.21
C ALA A 10 -3.80 -15.58 -18.40
N HIS A 11 -4.53 -16.08 -19.40
CA HIS A 11 -5.93 -15.69 -19.63
C HIS A 11 -6.84 -16.02 -18.45
N PHE A 12 -6.67 -17.19 -17.81
CA PHE A 12 -7.45 -17.54 -16.61
C PHE A 12 -7.20 -16.57 -15.44
N THR A 13 -5.93 -16.24 -15.14
CA THR A 13 -5.62 -15.29 -14.07
C THR A 13 -6.14 -13.89 -14.39
N ASP A 14 -6.10 -13.46 -15.64
CA ASP A 14 -6.64 -12.16 -16.03
C ASP A 14 -8.17 -12.13 -15.99
N GLN A 15 -8.86 -13.21 -16.35
CA GLN A 15 -10.32 -13.34 -16.16
C GLN A 15 -10.70 -13.35 -14.68
N LEU A 16 -9.93 -14.05 -13.85
CA LEU A 16 -10.10 -14.02 -12.40
C LEU A 16 -9.92 -12.59 -11.85
N ASN A 17 -8.95 -11.84 -12.36
CA ASN A 17 -8.77 -10.44 -11.95
C ASN A 17 -9.98 -9.57 -12.27
N ILE A 18 -10.60 -9.71 -13.45
CA ILE A 18 -11.86 -9.02 -13.78
C ILE A 18 -12.92 -9.31 -12.71
N MET A 19 -13.12 -10.58 -12.38
CA MET A 19 -14.07 -10.99 -11.34
C MET A 19 -13.72 -10.37 -9.98
N LEU A 20 -12.45 -10.39 -9.58
CA LEU A 20 -11.99 -9.83 -8.30
C LEU A 20 -12.16 -8.30 -8.22
N VAL A 21 -11.99 -7.56 -9.33
CA VAL A 21 -12.30 -6.12 -9.38
C VAL A 21 -13.77 -5.90 -9.07
N VAL A 22 -14.66 -6.63 -9.75
CA VAL A 22 -16.12 -6.47 -9.57
C VAL A 22 -16.55 -6.88 -8.16
N VAL A 23 -16.03 -7.99 -7.63
CA VAL A 23 -16.31 -8.45 -6.27
C VAL A 23 -15.83 -7.44 -5.24
N ALA A 24 -14.61 -6.91 -5.37
CA ALA A 24 -14.11 -5.88 -4.46
C ALA A 24 -14.96 -4.62 -4.51
N ALA A 25 -15.44 -4.20 -5.69
CA ALA A 25 -16.32 -3.04 -5.83
C ALA A 25 -17.70 -3.26 -5.18
N ILE A 26 -18.30 -4.44 -5.36
CA ILE A 26 -19.57 -4.80 -4.73
C ILE A 26 -19.42 -4.84 -3.21
N LEU A 27 -18.37 -5.50 -2.70
CA LEU A 27 -18.12 -5.55 -1.26
C LEU A 27 -17.88 -4.16 -0.69
N ALA A 28 -17.15 -3.29 -1.39
CA ALA A 28 -16.87 -1.93 -0.94
C ALA A 28 -18.14 -1.06 -0.93
N TYR A 29 -19.06 -1.27 -1.87
CA TYR A 29 -20.37 -0.64 -1.85
C TYR A 29 -21.20 -1.12 -0.65
N LEU A 30 -21.24 -2.44 -0.39
CA LEU A 30 -22.06 -3.00 0.68
C LEU A 30 -21.52 -2.71 2.08
N PHE A 31 -20.19 -2.72 2.25
CA PHE A 31 -19.50 -2.64 3.54
C PHE A 31 -18.36 -1.61 3.50
N PRO A 32 -18.65 -0.32 3.23
CA PRO A 32 -17.62 0.68 2.95
C PRO A 32 -16.68 0.96 4.13
N LEU A 33 -17.13 0.72 5.36
CA LEU A 33 -16.34 0.91 6.57
C LEU A 33 -15.64 -0.40 6.95
N GLU A 34 -16.41 -1.47 7.11
CA GLU A 34 -15.94 -2.76 7.62
C GLU A 34 -14.94 -3.41 6.66
N LEU A 35 -15.16 -3.29 5.34
CA LEU A 35 -14.26 -3.90 4.36
C LEU A 35 -12.86 -3.31 4.44
N PHE A 36 -12.71 -2.00 4.66
CA PHE A 36 -11.39 -1.39 4.77
C PHE A 36 -10.65 -1.95 5.99
N ILE A 37 -11.29 -1.97 7.15
CA ILE A 37 -10.71 -2.50 8.38
C ILE A 37 -10.36 -3.98 8.21
N LEU A 38 -11.29 -4.80 7.71
CA LEU A 38 -11.05 -6.24 7.52
C LEU A 38 -9.96 -6.53 6.49
N SER A 39 -9.94 -5.79 5.38
CA SER A 39 -8.89 -5.92 4.37
C SER A 39 -7.54 -5.55 4.96
N TYR A 40 -7.46 -4.45 5.70
CA TYR A 40 -6.23 -3.98 6.30
C TYR A 40 -5.73 -4.92 7.41
N THR A 41 -6.61 -5.42 8.28
CA THR A 41 -6.26 -6.24 9.45
C THR A 41 -5.94 -7.69 9.09
N LEU A 42 -6.70 -8.28 8.15
CA LEU A 42 -6.58 -9.70 7.81
C LEU A 42 -5.73 -9.93 6.56
N LEU A 43 -6.06 -9.26 5.46
CA LEU A 43 -5.41 -9.48 4.16
C LEU A 43 -4.07 -8.76 4.08
N GLY A 44 -3.97 -7.56 4.65
CA GLY A 44 -2.76 -6.73 4.65
C GLY A 44 -1.52 -7.46 5.19
N PRO A 45 -1.49 -7.91 6.46
CA PRO A 45 -0.33 -8.60 7.02
C PRO A 45 0.06 -9.84 6.22
N LEU A 46 -0.90 -10.64 5.75
CA LEU A 46 -0.63 -11.81 4.93
C LEU A 46 -0.02 -11.44 3.57
N HIS A 47 -0.55 -10.40 2.94
CA HIS A 47 -0.03 -9.84 1.69
C HIS A 47 1.42 -9.38 1.87
N TYR A 48 1.69 -8.53 2.86
CA TYR A 48 3.02 -7.98 3.13
C TYR A 48 4.07 -9.08 3.26
N VAL A 49 3.81 -10.10 4.09
CA VAL A 49 4.82 -11.13 4.40
C VAL A 49 5.03 -12.10 3.23
N THR A 50 3.98 -12.40 2.45
CA THR A 50 4.11 -13.26 1.27
C THR A 50 4.84 -12.54 0.13
N GLU A 51 4.56 -11.25 -0.07
CA GLU A 51 5.23 -10.44 -1.08
C GLU A 51 6.68 -10.10 -0.72
N ILE A 52 6.99 -9.76 0.53
CA ILE A 52 8.37 -9.55 0.98
C ILE A 52 9.23 -10.79 0.70
N ASN A 53 8.71 -12.00 0.98
CA ASN A 53 9.40 -13.24 0.65
C ASN A 53 9.63 -13.37 -0.87
N TRP A 54 8.62 -13.06 -1.69
CA TRP A 54 8.77 -13.12 -3.15
C TRP A 54 9.79 -12.09 -3.67
N LEU A 55 9.74 -10.84 -3.20
CA LEU A 55 10.68 -9.78 -3.54
C LEU A 55 12.12 -10.17 -3.17
N HIS A 56 12.31 -10.83 -2.02
CA HIS A 56 13.61 -11.32 -1.59
C HIS A 56 14.23 -12.30 -2.60
N GLU A 57 13.42 -13.22 -3.15
CA GLU A 57 13.86 -14.16 -4.19
C GLU A 57 14.13 -13.49 -5.54
N LYS A 58 13.62 -12.27 -5.75
CA LYS A 58 13.89 -11.43 -6.92
C LYS A 58 14.98 -10.38 -6.68
N SER A 59 15.69 -10.47 -5.55
CA SER A 59 16.70 -9.47 -5.13
C SER A 59 16.15 -8.04 -5.14
N TYR A 60 14.87 -7.89 -4.84
CA TYR A 60 14.14 -6.62 -4.76
C TYR A 60 14.16 -5.76 -6.03
N PHE A 61 14.55 -6.31 -7.19
CA PHE A 61 14.75 -5.54 -8.43
C PHE A 61 15.72 -4.36 -8.29
N PHE A 62 16.53 -4.35 -7.22
CA PHE A 62 17.57 -3.37 -6.96
C PHE A 62 18.89 -3.97 -7.44
N THR A 63 19.80 -4.38 -6.56
CA THR A 63 21.12 -4.89 -6.97
C THR A 63 21.21 -6.42 -6.99
N LYS A 64 22.30 -6.96 -7.57
CA LYS A 64 22.68 -8.37 -7.36
C LYS A 64 22.91 -8.71 -5.88
N LYS A 65 23.20 -7.72 -5.03
CA LYS A 65 23.39 -7.87 -3.58
C LYS A 65 22.10 -7.50 -2.84
N LYS A 66 21.16 -8.45 -2.78
CA LYS A 66 19.84 -8.29 -2.14
C LYS A 66 19.89 -7.70 -0.72
N THR A 67 20.96 -7.98 0.04
CA THR A 67 21.15 -7.49 1.41
C THR A 67 21.17 -5.96 1.50
N ILE A 68 21.70 -5.24 0.50
CA ILE A 68 21.81 -3.78 0.57
C ILE A 68 20.43 -3.14 0.63
N TRP A 69 19.53 -3.52 -0.28
CA TRP A 69 18.18 -2.95 -0.31
C TRP A 69 17.33 -3.42 0.87
N LEU A 70 17.52 -4.68 1.30
CA LEU A 70 16.88 -5.17 2.51
C LEU A 70 17.27 -4.34 3.74
N THR A 71 18.56 -4.05 3.93
CA THR A 71 19.03 -3.21 5.04
C THR A 71 18.45 -1.80 4.97
N ILE A 72 18.47 -1.16 3.78
CA ILE A 72 17.85 0.17 3.60
C ILE A 72 16.37 0.13 3.97
N GLY A 73 15.62 -0.85 3.44
CA GLY A 73 14.18 -0.96 3.69
C GLY A 73 13.83 -1.22 5.15
N VAL A 74 14.56 -2.11 5.83
CA VAL A 74 14.35 -2.41 7.25
C VAL A 74 14.73 -1.21 8.12
N THR A 75 15.90 -0.60 7.90
CA THR A 75 16.32 0.58 8.66
C THR A 75 15.36 1.75 8.47
N ALA A 76 14.94 2.03 7.24
CA ALA A 76 13.95 3.07 6.95
C ALA A 76 12.63 2.78 7.66
N SER A 77 12.13 1.55 7.59
CA SER A 77 10.87 1.17 8.25
C SER A 77 10.96 1.23 9.78
N LEU A 78 12.11 0.90 10.36
CA LEU A 78 12.34 1.08 11.80
C LEU A 78 12.32 2.56 12.20
N ILE A 79 12.93 3.45 11.39
CA ILE A 79 12.86 4.90 11.64
C ILE A 79 11.42 5.41 11.60
N LEU A 80 10.56 4.84 10.74
CA LEU A 80 9.13 5.19 10.65
C LEU A 80 8.29 4.61 11.80
N PHE A 81 8.66 3.44 12.30
CA PHE A 81 7.86 2.66 13.25
C PHE A 81 8.23 2.92 14.71
N VAL A 82 9.52 2.92 15.06
CA VAL A 82 9.99 2.98 16.45
C VAL A 82 9.48 4.24 17.17
N PRO A 83 9.52 5.45 16.59
CA PRO A 83 8.97 6.62 17.25
C PRO A 83 7.47 6.51 17.53
N LYS A 84 6.70 5.94 16.59
CA LYS A 84 5.24 5.79 16.75
C LYS A 84 4.91 4.78 17.84
N LEU A 85 5.63 3.65 17.88
CA LEU A 85 5.46 2.65 18.93
C LEU A 85 5.83 3.23 20.32
N PHE A 86 6.91 4.00 20.38
CA PHE A 86 7.33 4.65 21.62
C PHE A 86 6.26 5.63 22.12
N LEU A 87 5.82 6.55 21.25
CA LEU A 87 4.83 7.57 21.58
C LEU A 87 3.42 6.99 21.83
N TYR A 88 3.15 5.77 21.37
CA TYR A 88 1.90 5.06 21.69
C TYR A 88 1.81 4.68 23.18
N TYR A 89 2.92 4.28 23.79
CA TYR A 89 2.96 3.88 25.21
C TYR A 89 3.44 5.00 26.14
N GLU A 90 4.36 5.85 25.66
CA GLU A 90 5.03 6.86 26.46
C GLU A 90 4.51 8.25 26.13
N ASN A 91 3.76 8.84 27.07
CA ASN A 91 3.19 10.18 26.96
C ASN A 91 3.89 11.22 27.86
N SER A 92 5.01 10.86 28.49
CA SER A 92 5.74 11.79 29.36
C SER A 92 6.61 12.78 28.58
N ASP A 93 6.80 13.97 29.13
CA ASP A 93 7.69 15.00 28.58
C ASP A 93 9.14 14.75 29.01
N THR A 94 9.79 13.80 28.35
CA THR A 94 11.20 13.44 28.60
C THR A 94 12.08 13.79 27.40
N THR A 95 13.40 13.86 27.62
CA THR A 95 14.38 14.01 26.53
C THR A 95 14.24 12.91 25.48
N LEU A 96 13.89 11.68 25.89
CA LEU A 96 13.68 10.57 24.96
C LEU A 96 12.43 10.80 24.09
N SER A 97 11.32 11.27 24.69
CA SER A 97 10.11 11.65 23.95
C SER A 97 10.40 12.76 22.93
N ALA A 98 11.17 13.79 23.30
CA ALA A 98 11.58 14.85 22.39
C ALA A 98 12.41 14.32 21.20
N ILE A 99 13.31 13.36 21.44
CA ILE A 99 14.07 12.68 20.37
C ILE A 99 13.12 11.89 19.45
N MET A 100 12.17 11.15 20.00
CA MET A 100 11.22 10.36 19.20
C MET A 100 10.29 11.25 18.37
N ILE A 101 9.79 12.35 18.93
CA ILE A 101 9.04 13.37 18.18
C ILE A 101 9.88 13.91 17.04
N PHE A 102 11.14 14.32 17.31
CA PHE A 102 12.05 14.80 16.28
C PHE A 102 12.21 13.78 15.15
N ILE A 103 12.48 12.51 15.45
CA ILE A 103 12.63 11.46 14.43
C ILE A 103 11.32 11.29 13.64
N ASN A 104 10.17 11.26 14.32
CA ASN A 104 8.86 11.08 13.70
C ASN A 104 8.53 12.19 12.68
N GLU A 105 8.93 13.44 12.94
CA GLU A 105 8.77 14.55 12.00
C GLU A 105 9.53 14.36 10.68
N TRP A 106 10.56 13.52 10.65
CA TRP A 106 11.33 13.20 9.44
C TRP A 106 10.79 11.99 8.67
N SER A 107 9.67 11.40 9.10
CA SER A 107 9.09 10.21 8.45
C SER A 107 8.89 10.39 6.94
N ASN A 108 8.33 11.52 6.53
CA ASN A 108 8.06 11.81 5.11
C ASN A 108 9.35 11.89 4.29
N SER A 109 10.41 12.43 4.88
CA SER A 109 11.74 12.51 4.28
C SER A 109 12.38 11.14 4.08
N VAL A 110 12.17 10.20 5.00
CA VAL A 110 12.65 8.82 4.84
C VAL A 110 11.94 8.13 3.66
N ILE A 111 10.61 8.28 3.55
CA ILE A 111 9.84 7.74 2.42
C ILE A 111 10.30 8.38 1.10
N PHE A 112 10.48 9.70 1.08
CA PHE A 112 10.96 10.43 -0.09
C PHE A 112 12.32 9.91 -0.57
N ILE A 113 13.30 9.85 0.34
CA ILE A 113 14.67 9.46 0.01
C ILE A 113 14.70 8.01 -0.49
N THR A 114 13.98 7.09 0.16
CA THR A 114 13.93 5.69 -0.28
C THR A 114 13.27 5.54 -1.65
N LEU A 115 12.19 6.27 -1.93
CA LEU A 115 11.59 6.30 -3.26
C LEU A 115 12.58 6.84 -4.32
N MET A 116 13.27 7.94 -4.03
CA MET A 116 14.24 8.55 -4.95
C MET A 116 15.46 7.65 -5.18
N LEU A 117 15.91 6.89 -4.19
CA LEU A 117 16.96 5.89 -4.33
C LEU A 117 16.55 4.79 -5.33
N ALA A 118 15.30 4.33 -5.26
CA ALA A 118 14.75 3.33 -6.19
C ALA A 118 14.63 3.90 -7.62
N VAL A 119 14.18 5.16 -7.76
CA VAL A 119 14.15 5.88 -9.05
C VAL A 119 15.55 5.97 -9.63
N ALA A 120 16.50 6.53 -8.87
CA ALA A 120 17.87 6.72 -9.32
C ALA A 120 18.49 5.41 -9.78
N TYR A 121 18.30 4.33 -9.02
CA TYR A 121 18.84 3.03 -9.36
C TYR A 121 18.30 2.48 -10.69
N GLN A 122 16.99 2.62 -10.93
CA GLN A 122 16.36 2.02 -12.09
C GLN A 122 16.58 2.82 -13.38
N PHE A 123 16.67 4.15 -13.29
CA PHE A 123 16.75 5.03 -14.45
C PHE A 123 18.17 5.48 -14.80
N VAL A 124 19.13 5.39 -13.87
CA VAL A 124 20.49 5.89 -14.08
C VAL A 124 21.52 4.75 -14.04
N SER A 125 22.42 4.73 -15.03
CA SER A 125 23.49 3.73 -15.14
C SER A 125 24.81 4.18 -14.47
N SER A 126 25.08 5.49 -14.42
CA SER A 126 26.31 6.05 -13.85
C SER A 126 26.25 6.13 -12.32
N ARG A 127 27.29 5.62 -11.64
CA ARG A 127 27.42 5.71 -10.17
C ARG A 127 27.52 7.15 -9.67
N ILE A 128 28.15 8.03 -10.45
CA ILE A 128 28.29 9.45 -10.11
C ILE A 128 26.92 10.12 -10.18
N SER A 129 26.19 9.93 -11.28
CA SER A 129 24.84 10.47 -11.43
C SER A 129 23.87 9.92 -10.37
N TRP A 130 24.02 8.64 -9.99
CA TRP A 130 23.28 8.07 -8.87
C TRP A 130 23.58 8.81 -7.56
N ALA A 131 24.86 8.99 -7.21
CA ALA A 131 25.27 9.71 -6.00
C ALA A 131 24.78 11.17 -5.99
N ILE A 132 24.83 11.85 -7.14
CA ILE A 132 24.30 13.20 -7.29
C ILE A 132 22.79 13.23 -6.97
N ILE A 133 22.00 12.31 -7.51
CA ILE A 133 20.56 12.24 -7.23
C ILE A 133 20.30 11.97 -5.75
N VAL A 134 21.09 11.10 -5.10
CA VAL A 134 20.97 10.86 -3.64
C VAL A 134 21.19 12.15 -2.85
N ILE A 135 22.25 12.89 -3.16
CA ILE A 135 22.55 14.17 -2.49
C ILE A 135 21.42 15.17 -2.71
N PHE A 136 20.94 15.33 -3.94
CA PHE A 136 19.79 16.21 -4.22
C PHE A 136 18.50 15.75 -3.54
N SER A 137 18.31 14.44 -3.35
CA SER A 137 17.15 13.90 -2.63
C SER A 137 17.20 14.26 -1.14
N ILE A 138 18.37 14.21 -0.52
CA ILE A 138 18.57 14.63 0.88
C ILE A 138 18.32 16.14 1.02
N ILE A 139 18.91 16.94 0.12
CA ILE A 139 18.72 18.39 0.10
C ILE A 139 17.23 18.72 -0.07
N GLY A 140 16.57 18.09 -1.06
CA GLY A 140 15.13 18.24 -1.30
C GLY A 140 14.30 17.87 -0.07
N ALA A 141 14.63 16.77 0.61
CA ALA A 141 13.93 16.35 1.82
C ALA A 141 14.02 17.39 2.97
N ILE A 142 15.14 18.09 3.10
CA ILE A 142 15.33 19.15 4.08
C ILE A 142 14.46 20.37 3.74
N TYR A 143 14.50 20.84 2.48
CA TYR A 143 13.74 22.01 2.06
C TYR A 143 12.23 21.78 2.01
N LEU A 144 11.80 20.56 1.68
CA LEU A 144 10.38 20.22 1.50
C LEU A 144 9.69 19.78 2.80
N LYS A 145 10.42 19.47 3.89
CA LYS A 145 9.87 18.92 5.15
C LYS A 145 8.61 19.65 5.63
N ASN A 146 8.59 20.98 5.52
CA ASN A 146 7.50 21.82 6.03
C ASN A 146 6.42 22.18 5.00
N VAL A 147 6.56 21.76 3.74
CA VAL A 147 5.59 22.04 2.68
C VAL A 147 4.39 21.09 2.82
N GLU A 148 3.18 21.62 2.93
CA GLU A 148 1.96 20.83 3.13
C GLU A 148 1.76 19.80 2.00
N HIS A 149 1.81 20.22 0.74
CA HIS A 149 1.65 19.32 -0.40
C HIS A 149 2.68 18.18 -0.42
N TYR A 150 3.91 18.43 0.04
CA TYR A 150 4.93 17.40 0.17
C TYR A 150 4.55 16.39 1.26
N LYS A 151 4.09 16.86 2.42
CA LYS A 151 3.64 15.98 3.51
C LYS A 151 2.50 15.08 3.06
N LEU A 152 1.53 15.63 2.32
CA LEU A 152 0.39 14.87 1.81
C LEU A 152 0.80 13.86 0.74
N LEU A 153 1.48 14.32 -0.33
CA LEU A 153 1.84 13.45 -1.45
C LEU A 153 2.78 12.33 -1.01
N VAL A 154 3.85 12.66 -0.28
CA VAL A 154 4.89 11.68 0.06
C VAL A 154 4.59 10.94 1.36
N GLY A 155 4.14 11.65 2.39
CA GLY A 155 3.90 11.04 3.70
C GLY A 155 2.65 10.17 3.74
N VAL A 156 1.57 10.63 3.09
CA VAL A 156 0.27 9.97 3.12
C VAL A 156 0.05 9.17 1.84
N PHE A 157 0.06 9.79 0.66
CA PHE A 157 -0.39 9.12 -0.56
C PHE A 157 0.59 8.08 -1.09
N VAL A 158 1.92 8.30 -1.03
CA VAL A 158 2.89 7.27 -1.47
C VAL A 158 2.63 5.91 -0.85
N PRO A 159 2.59 5.73 0.49
CA PRO A 159 2.36 4.43 1.10
C PRO A 159 0.88 3.98 1.09
N THR A 160 -0.07 4.88 0.82
CA THR A 160 -1.51 4.55 0.76
C THR A 160 -1.99 4.47 -0.68
N ILE A 161 -2.58 5.53 -1.22
CA ILE A 161 -3.27 5.55 -2.51
C ILE A 161 -2.33 5.30 -3.68
N ILE A 162 -1.15 5.93 -3.73
CA ILE A 162 -0.21 5.76 -4.83
C ILE A 162 0.29 4.30 -4.85
N HIS A 163 0.65 3.73 -3.72
CA HIS A 163 1.08 2.32 -3.68
C HIS A 163 -0.07 1.36 -4.01
N VAL A 164 -1.14 1.43 -3.22
CA VAL A 164 -2.25 0.47 -3.25
C VAL A 164 -3.05 0.58 -4.55
N TYR A 165 -3.21 1.78 -5.11
CA TYR A 165 -4.00 2.00 -6.34
C TYR A 165 -3.13 2.25 -7.57
N LEU A 166 -2.30 3.30 -7.56
CA LEU A 166 -1.56 3.71 -8.77
C LEU A 166 -0.49 2.69 -9.20
N PHE A 167 0.39 2.25 -8.29
CA PHE A 167 1.40 1.24 -8.58
C PHE A 167 0.77 -0.12 -8.90
N THR A 168 -0.33 -0.49 -8.24
CA THR A 168 -1.13 -1.67 -8.63
C THR A 168 -1.58 -1.60 -10.09
N MET A 169 -2.16 -0.47 -10.53
CA MET A 169 -2.58 -0.29 -11.92
C MET A 169 -1.40 -0.33 -12.90
N ILE A 170 -0.28 0.32 -12.57
CA ILE A 170 0.95 0.27 -13.37
C ILE A 170 1.45 -1.16 -13.51
N PHE A 171 1.46 -1.93 -12.42
CA PHE A 171 1.91 -3.32 -12.43
C PHE A 171 0.97 -4.22 -13.23
N MET A 172 -0.35 -4.02 -13.13
CA MET A 172 -1.34 -4.69 -13.96
C MET A 172 -1.15 -4.37 -15.45
N LEU A 173 -0.96 -3.09 -15.79
CA LEU A 173 -0.75 -2.65 -17.17
C LEU A 173 0.55 -3.22 -17.75
N TYR A 174 1.62 -3.24 -16.94
CA TYR A 174 2.88 -3.88 -17.30
C TYR A 174 2.68 -5.39 -17.57
N GLY A 175 1.93 -6.07 -16.70
CA GLY A 175 1.55 -7.47 -16.88
C GLY A 175 0.79 -7.71 -18.20
N ALA A 176 -0.24 -6.91 -18.46
CA ALA A 176 -1.06 -6.99 -19.67
C ALA A 176 -0.24 -6.75 -20.95
N LYS A 177 0.64 -5.74 -20.96
CA LYS A 177 1.55 -5.46 -22.08
C LYS A 177 2.50 -6.63 -22.34
N LYS A 178 3.04 -7.23 -21.28
CA LYS A 178 3.98 -8.35 -21.38
C LYS A 178 3.30 -9.64 -21.86
N SER A 179 2.09 -9.93 -21.40
CA SER A 179 1.33 -11.12 -21.79
C SER A 179 0.53 -10.94 -23.08
N LYS A 180 0.39 -9.70 -23.57
CA LYS A 180 -0.51 -9.32 -24.68
C LYS A 180 -1.97 -9.75 -24.43
N SER A 181 -2.40 -9.73 -23.18
CA SER A 181 -3.72 -10.21 -22.77
C SER A 181 -4.77 -9.10 -22.80
N ILE A 182 -5.81 -9.27 -23.61
CA ILE A 182 -6.95 -8.35 -23.66
C ILE A 182 -7.69 -8.27 -22.32
N TYR A 183 -7.82 -9.39 -21.60
CA TYR A 183 -8.45 -9.43 -20.28
C TYR A 183 -7.65 -8.64 -19.23
N GLY A 184 -6.32 -8.62 -19.36
CA GLY A 184 -5.47 -7.79 -18.53
C GLY A 184 -5.76 -6.29 -18.73
N TYR A 185 -5.91 -5.85 -19.99
CA TYR A 185 -6.30 -4.47 -20.30
C TYR A 185 -7.73 -4.14 -19.83
N ILE A 186 -8.68 -5.06 -19.98
CA ILE A 186 -10.04 -4.90 -19.45
C ILE A 186 -10.02 -4.72 -17.93
N SER A 187 -9.22 -5.52 -17.21
CA SER A 187 -9.08 -5.39 -15.76
C SER A 187 -8.55 -4.02 -15.35
N VAL A 188 -7.53 -3.50 -16.06
CA VAL A 188 -6.99 -2.14 -15.82
C VAL A 188 -8.07 -1.08 -16.08
N ALA A 189 -8.81 -1.19 -17.19
CA ALA A 189 -9.88 -0.26 -17.50
C ALA A 189 -10.97 -0.26 -16.42
N LEU A 190 -11.38 -1.44 -15.93
CA LEU A 190 -12.35 -1.56 -14.85
C LEU A 190 -11.87 -0.90 -13.57
N VAL A 191 -10.62 -1.12 -13.16
CA VAL A 191 -10.04 -0.49 -11.96
C VAL A 191 -10.08 1.04 -12.05
N ILE A 192 -9.88 1.62 -13.24
CA ILE A 192 -9.99 3.06 -13.49
C ILE A 192 -11.46 3.54 -13.44
N LEU A 193 -12.39 2.74 -13.97
CA LEU A 193 -13.80 3.10 -14.06
C LEU A 193 -14.53 3.03 -12.72
N ILE A 194 -14.16 2.10 -11.82
CA ILE A 194 -14.87 1.92 -10.54
C ILE A 194 -14.88 3.19 -9.68
N PRO A 195 -13.77 3.93 -9.46
CA PRO A 195 -13.82 5.18 -8.72
C PRO A 195 -14.72 6.24 -9.37
N ALA A 196 -14.75 6.31 -10.70
CA ALA A 196 -15.65 7.21 -11.42
C ALA A 196 -17.12 6.81 -11.21
N ILE A 197 -17.42 5.51 -11.19
CA ILE A 197 -18.75 5.00 -10.85
C ILE A 197 -19.10 5.40 -9.42
N ILE A 198 -18.24 5.09 -8.43
CA ILE A 198 -18.47 5.39 -7.00
C ILE A 198 -18.78 6.87 -6.77
N ILE A 199 -18.00 7.79 -7.37
CA ILE A 199 -18.22 9.23 -7.23
C ILE A 199 -19.60 9.65 -7.76
N ASN A 200 -20.08 9.02 -8.83
CA ASN A 200 -21.37 9.33 -9.45
C ASN A 200 -22.54 8.49 -8.91
N LEU A 201 -22.32 7.58 -7.94
CA LEU A 201 -23.41 6.81 -7.34
C LEU A 201 -24.36 7.71 -6.57
N GLU A 202 -25.66 7.54 -6.79
CA GLU A 202 -26.69 8.11 -5.93
C GLU A 202 -26.89 7.17 -4.73
N LEU A 203 -26.66 7.70 -3.53
CA LEU A 203 -26.81 6.94 -2.29
C LEU A 203 -28.13 7.33 -1.63
N THR A 204 -29.01 6.35 -1.40
CA THR A 204 -30.26 6.57 -0.69
C THR A 204 -29.97 6.94 0.77
N ARG A 205 -30.62 7.99 1.26
CA ARG A 205 -30.45 8.46 2.64
C ARG A 205 -30.89 7.37 3.61
N GLY A 206 -30.05 7.08 4.61
CA GLY A 206 -30.32 6.03 5.60
C GLY A 206 -30.12 4.60 5.11
N ALA A 207 -29.54 4.39 3.92
CA ALA A 207 -29.23 3.04 3.42
C ALA A 207 -28.12 2.32 4.22
N TYR A 208 -27.33 3.06 4.98
CA TYR A 208 -26.23 2.55 5.78
C TYR A 208 -26.49 2.80 7.26
N LEU A 209 -26.20 1.79 8.07
CA LEU A 209 -26.23 1.87 9.52
C LEU A 209 -25.04 1.08 10.06
N PHE A 210 -23.99 1.77 10.46
CA PHE A 210 -22.79 1.16 11.03
C PHE A 210 -22.98 0.97 12.53
N SER A 211 -22.61 -0.21 13.05
CA SER A 211 -22.61 -0.46 14.49
C SER A 211 -21.63 0.48 15.20
N ASP A 212 -21.89 0.77 16.48
CA ASP A 212 -21.02 1.64 17.29
C ASP A 212 -19.59 1.11 17.37
N THR A 213 -19.41 -0.21 17.56
CA THR A 213 -18.10 -0.85 17.61
C THR A 213 -17.24 -0.57 16.37
N TRP A 214 -17.83 -0.64 15.18
CA TRP A 214 -17.13 -0.36 13.92
C TRP A 214 -16.78 1.13 13.78
N LYS A 215 -17.67 2.03 14.20
CA LYS A 215 -17.41 3.48 14.15
C LYS A 215 -16.31 3.88 15.14
N GLU A 216 -16.35 3.35 16.36
CA GLU A 216 -15.34 3.60 17.39
C GLU A 216 -13.97 3.17 16.92
N LEU A 217 -13.84 1.92 16.45
CA LEU A 217 -12.58 1.41 15.91
C LEU A 217 -12.06 2.27 14.74
N TYR A 218 -12.95 2.71 13.85
CA TYR A 218 -12.59 3.56 12.71
C TYR A 218 -12.07 4.94 13.12
N LEU A 219 -12.66 5.54 14.16
CA LEU A 219 -12.27 6.86 14.67
C LEU A 219 -11.02 6.80 15.56
N GLU A 220 -10.99 5.90 16.54
CA GLU A 220 -9.90 5.77 17.52
C GLU A 220 -8.56 5.39 16.87
N ASN A 221 -8.60 4.81 15.67
CA ASN A 221 -7.42 4.38 14.92
C ASN A 221 -7.17 5.20 13.65
N ASP A 222 -7.75 6.39 13.55
CA ASP A 222 -7.50 7.38 12.49
C ASP A 222 -7.77 6.89 11.06
N PHE A 223 -8.60 5.86 10.86
CA PHE A 223 -8.95 5.40 9.50
C PHE A 223 -9.71 6.47 8.70
N HIS A 224 -10.43 7.36 9.39
CA HIS A 224 -11.15 8.50 8.81
C HIS A 224 -10.22 9.59 8.22
N VAL A 225 -8.97 9.65 8.67
CA VAL A 225 -8.01 10.67 8.24
C VAL A 225 -7.70 10.56 6.75
N LEU A 226 -7.59 9.35 6.20
CA LEU A 226 -7.30 9.16 4.77
C LEU A 226 -8.42 9.68 3.85
N PRO A 227 -9.72 9.34 4.07
CA PRO A 227 -10.84 9.97 3.37
C PRO A 227 -10.79 11.50 3.41
N VAL A 228 -10.59 12.08 4.61
CA VAL A 228 -10.60 13.54 4.85
C VAL A 228 -9.45 14.24 4.14
N ILE A 229 -8.25 13.68 4.21
CA ILE A 229 -7.08 14.24 3.51
C ILE A 229 -7.27 14.13 2.00
N LEU A 230 -7.80 13.02 1.50
CA LEU A 230 -8.04 12.84 0.08
C LEU A 230 -9.11 13.82 -0.44
N SER A 231 -10.21 14.00 0.29
CA SER A 231 -11.26 14.95 -0.11
C SER A 231 -10.76 16.39 -0.09
N LYS A 232 -9.95 16.77 0.90
CA LYS A 232 -9.25 18.08 0.94
C LYS A 232 -8.34 18.25 -0.27
N PHE A 233 -7.52 17.26 -0.57
CA PHE A 233 -6.59 17.32 -1.70
C PHE A 233 -7.31 17.49 -3.04
N LEU A 234 -8.49 16.87 -3.19
CA LEU A 234 -9.34 17.02 -4.37
C LEU A 234 -10.15 18.33 -4.39
N GLY A 235 -10.04 19.16 -3.36
CA GLY A 235 -10.78 20.42 -3.23
C GLY A 235 -12.28 20.24 -2.99
N MET A 236 -12.70 19.06 -2.51
CA MET A 236 -14.11 18.74 -2.28
C MET A 236 -14.59 19.12 -0.88
N THR A 237 -13.67 19.22 0.09
CA THR A 237 -13.92 19.63 1.48
C THR A 237 -12.78 20.50 1.99
N ASP A 238 -12.94 21.11 3.16
CA ASP A 238 -11.87 21.84 3.85
C ASP A 238 -10.87 20.90 4.58
N GLY A 239 -11.28 19.66 4.83
CA GLY A 239 -10.48 18.61 5.45
C GLY A 239 -10.47 18.65 6.97
N THR A 240 -11.50 19.24 7.60
CA THR A 240 -11.56 19.39 9.07
C THR A 240 -12.60 18.49 9.73
N GLU A 241 -13.64 18.08 8.99
CA GLU A 241 -14.75 17.31 9.52
C GLU A 241 -14.90 15.96 8.83
N PHE A 242 -15.56 15.02 9.51
CA PHE A 242 -15.92 13.70 8.98
C PHE A 242 -17.26 13.25 9.55
N TYR A 243 -18.17 12.80 8.68
CA TYR A 243 -19.50 12.34 9.07
C TYR A 243 -19.85 11.02 8.37
N PHE A 244 -20.00 9.94 9.14
CA PHE A 244 -20.19 8.58 8.60
C PHE A 244 -21.28 8.44 7.52
N TYR A 245 -22.35 9.22 7.60
CA TYR A 245 -23.55 9.03 6.78
C TYR A 245 -23.75 10.10 5.71
N GLU A 246 -22.83 11.04 5.55
CA GLU A 246 -22.89 11.93 4.39
C GLU A 246 -22.41 11.22 3.12
N SER A 247 -23.05 11.54 2.00
CA SER A 247 -22.78 10.89 0.71
C SER A 247 -21.31 10.97 0.31
N ILE A 248 -20.65 12.10 0.58
CA ILE A 248 -19.23 12.29 0.25
C ILE A 248 -18.34 11.31 1.01
N TRP A 249 -18.53 11.18 2.33
CA TRP A 249 -17.72 10.31 3.18
C TRP A 249 -17.98 8.83 2.90
N LEU A 250 -19.23 8.44 2.65
CA LEU A 250 -19.57 7.09 2.20
C LEU A 250 -18.82 6.75 0.90
N LYS A 251 -18.79 7.65 -0.09
CA LYS A 251 -18.08 7.42 -1.36
C LYS A 251 -16.58 7.30 -1.20
N PHE A 252 -15.96 8.12 -0.33
CA PHE A 252 -14.53 7.98 -0.05
C PHE A 252 -14.20 6.69 0.71
N MET A 253 -15.04 6.29 1.67
CA MET A 253 -14.91 4.99 2.35
C MET A 253 -15.05 3.84 1.36
N MET A 254 -16.05 3.87 0.45
CA MET A 254 -16.19 2.89 -0.64
C MET A 254 -14.93 2.83 -1.51
N PHE A 255 -14.42 3.98 -1.94
CA PHE A 255 -13.22 4.04 -2.78
C PHE A 255 -12.00 3.42 -2.06
N ILE A 256 -11.76 3.80 -0.81
CA ILE A 256 -10.62 3.31 -0.03
C ILE A 256 -10.75 1.81 0.24
N SER A 257 -11.94 1.36 0.67
CA SER A 257 -12.26 -0.06 0.82
C SER A 257 -12.00 -0.86 -0.45
N PHE A 258 -12.45 -0.34 -1.60
CA PHE A 258 -12.25 -0.98 -2.90
C PHE A 258 -10.76 -1.13 -3.23
N ILE A 259 -9.97 -0.05 -3.17
CA ILE A 259 -8.57 -0.10 -3.60
C ILE A 259 -7.74 -1.01 -2.70
N TYR A 260 -7.97 -0.99 -1.39
CA TYR A 260 -7.23 -1.84 -0.44
C TYR A 260 -7.61 -3.31 -0.61
N CYS A 261 -8.91 -3.62 -0.65
CA CYS A 261 -9.37 -4.99 -0.87
C CYS A 261 -8.84 -5.55 -2.19
N TYR A 262 -9.00 -4.79 -3.28
CA TYR A 262 -8.57 -5.23 -4.59
C TYR A 262 -7.05 -5.38 -4.70
N HIS A 263 -6.26 -4.48 -4.13
CA HIS A 263 -4.80 -4.57 -4.13
C HIS A 263 -4.31 -5.92 -3.58
N TYR A 264 -4.82 -6.33 -2.41
CA TYR A 264 -4.46 -7.61 -1.80
C TYR A 264 -4.98 -8.80 -2.61
N LEU A 265 -6.22 -8.76 -3.10
CA LEU A 265 -6.79 -9.82 -3.94
C LEU A 265 -6.01 -10.01 -5.24
N ASN A 266 -5.58 -8.92 -5.88
CA ASN A 266 -4.77 -8.92 -7.10
C ASN A 266 -3.38 -9.52 -6.88
N TRP A 267 -2.80 -9.41 -5.68
CA TRP A 267 -1.58 -10.14 -5.35
C TRP A 267 -1.85 -11.65 -5.21
N PHE A 268 -2.86 -12.01 -4.40
CA PHE A 268 -3.17 -13.41 -4.15
C PHE A 268 -3.65 -14.16 -5.41
N SER A 269 -4.25 -13.49 -6.39
CA SER A 269 -4.71 -14.09 -7.65
C SER A 269 -3.55 -14.51 -8.58
N LYS A 270 -2.36 -13.93 -8.41
CA LYS A 270 -1.20 -14.12 -9.32
C LYS A 270 -0.41 -15.40 -9.07
N THR A 271 -1.08 -16.46 -8.63
CA THR A 271 -0.48 -17.78 -8.38
C THR A 271 0.09 -18.42 -9.65
N THR A 272 -0.49 -18.21 -10.82
CA THR A 272 -0.02 -18.87 -12.07
C THR A 272 1.06 -18.08 -12.80
N VAL A 273 1.04 -16.74 -12.69
CA VAL A 273 1.94 -15.82 -13.39
C VAL A 273 3.19 -15.54 -12.55
N ILE A 274 3.02 -15.13 -11.29
CA ILE A 274 4.12 -14.79 -10.38
C ILE A 274 4.61 -16.03 -9.63
N LYS A 275 3.72 -16.98 -9.36
CA LYS A 275 4.05 -18.26 -8.70
C LYS A 275 4.75 -18.08 -7.36
N TRP A 276 4.36 -17.07 -6.58
CA TRP A 276 4.96 -16.78 -5.27
C TRP A 276 4.89 -17.98 -4.31
N HIS A 277 3.80 -18.76 -4.36
CA HIS A 277 3.62 -19.96 -3.54
C HIS A 277 4.64 -21.06 -3.84
N ASN A 278 5.16 -21.15 -5.09
CA ASN A 278 6.18 -22.15 -5.45
C ASN A 278 7.55 -21.86 -4.84
N LEU A 279 7.76 -20.65 -4.32
CA LEU A 279 9.00 -20.24 -3.65
C LEU A 279 8.96 -20.47 -2.13
N LEU A 280 7.84 -21.01 -1.63
CA LEU A 280 7.63 -21.29 -0.22
C LEU A 280 7.96 -22.75 0.09
N ASN A 281 8.92 -22.96 0.98
CA ASN A 281 9.15 -24.26 1.61
C ASN A 281 8.38 -24.34 2.94
N LYS A 282 8.29 -25.53 3.54
CA LYS A 282 7.56 -25.75 4.80
C LYS A 282 7.94 -24.77 5.91
N LYS A 283 9.24 -24.46 6.06
CA LYS A 283 9.74 -23.52 7.08
C LYS A 283 9.21 -22.10 6.84
N LYS A 284 9.24 -21.64 5.58
CA LYS A 284 8.71 -20.31 5.20
C LYS A 284 7.20 -20.21 5.40
N ILE A 285 6.44 -21.26 5.07
CA ILE A 285 4.99 -21.30 5.28
C ILE A 285 4.68 -21.18 6.79
N ILE A 286 5.37 -21.96 7.62
CA ILE A 286 5.21 -21.89 9.07
C ILE A 286 5.57 -20.49 9.59
N ALA A 287 6.68 -19.91 9.15
CA ALA A 287 7.08 -18.56 9.56
C ALA A 287 6.03 -17.49 9.17
N ILE A 288 5.50 -17.55 7.94
CA ILE A 288 4.44 -16.65 7.47
C ILE A 288 3.17 -16.84 8.30
N ALA A 289 2.75 -18.08 8.55
CA ALA A 289 1.57 -18.37 9.34
C ALA A 289 1.71 -17.87 10.78
N VAL A 290 2.86 -18.10 11.42
CA VAL A 290 3.15 -17.60 12.77
C VAL A 290 3.12 -16.08 12.80
N MET A 291 3.81 -15.40 11.89
CA MET A 291 3.80 -13.94 11.82
C MET A 291 2.40 -13.37 11.61
N TRP A 292 1.62 -13.96 10.71
CA TRP A 292 0.25 -13.54 10.43
C TRP A 292 -0.68 -13.74 11.63
N ILE A 293 -0.64 -14.92 12.25
CA ILE A 293 -1.44 -15.21 13.45
C ILE A 293 -1.03 -14.29 14.60
N THR A 294 0.27 -14.02 14.79
CA THR A 294 0.74 -13.07 15.81
C THR A 294 0.13 -11.69 15.60
N VAL A 295 0.12 -11.17 14.37
CA VAL A 295 -0.48 -9.85 14.10
C VAL A 295 -2.00 -9.86 14.36
N ILE A 296 -2.71 -10.93 14.00
CA ILE A 296 -4.14 -11.07 14.31
C ILE A 296 -4.38 -11.10 15.82
N LEU A 297 -3.56 -11.84 16.56
CA LEU A 297 -3.65 -11.88 18.03
C LEU A 297 -3.35 -10.52 18.67
N LEU A 298 -2.44 -9.74 18.07
CA LEU A 298 -2.20 -8.37 18.51
C LEU A 298 -3.45 -7.50 18.30
N TYR A 299 -4.10 -7.54 17.14
CA TYR A 299 -5.37 -6.82 16.93
C TYR A 299 -6.46 -7.21 17.93
N TRP A 300 -6.48 -8.47 18.35
CA TRP A 300 -7.44 -8.95 19.34
C TRP A 300 -7.10 -8.47 20.77
N PHE A 301 -5.81 -8.36 21.10
CA PHE A 301 -5.34 -7.89 22.41
C PHE A 301 -5.44 -6.35 22.55
N ASP A 302 -4.94 -5.64 21.54
CA ASP A 302 -4.93 -4.18 21.44
C ASP A 302 -4.94 -3.81 19.95
N PHE A 303 -6.07 -3.26 19.50
CA PHE A 303 -6.26 -2.95 18.09
C PHE A 303 -5.24 -1.92 17.57
N GLY A 304 -4.91 -0.89 18.36
CA GLY A 304 -3.94 0.13 18.00
C GLY A 304 -2.53 -0.43 17.87
N LEU A 305 -2.13 -1.34 18.77
CA LEU A 305 -0.86 -2.07 18.66
C LEU A 305 -0.83 -2.97 17.41
N GLY A 306 -1.91 -3.71 17.14
CA GLY A 306 -2.05 -4.52 15.94
C GLY A 306 -1.90 -3.69 14.66
N LEU A 307 -2.47 -2.48 14.66
CA LEU A 307 -2.36 -1.52 13.57
C LEU A 307 -0.93 -1.01 13.41
N LEU A 308 -0.25 -0.63 14.50
CA LEU A 308 1.15 -0.17 14.47
C LEU A 308 2.10 -1.25 13.93
N VAL A 309 1.94 -2.50 14.34
CA VAL A 309 2.76 -3.62 13.83
C VAL A 309 2.43 -3.92 12.37
N SER A 310 1.16 -3.82 11.97
CA SER A 310 0.76 -3.95 10.56
C SER A 310 1.32 -2.82 9.70
N LEU A 311 1.36 -1.58 10.22
CA LEU A 311 1.99 -0.43 9.57
C LEU A 311 3.49 -0.65 9.38
N PHE A 312 4.19 -1.22 10.36
CA PHE A 312 5.61 -1.59 10.21
C PHE A 312 5.83 -2.59 9.07
N LEU A 313 5.04 -3.67 9.03
CA LEU A 313 5.11 -4.65 7.94
C LEU A 313 4.75 -4.01 6.59
N GLY A 314 3.74 -3.13 6.58
CA GLY A 314 3.34 -2.34 5.41
C GLY A 314 4.46 -1.45 4.89
N PHE A 315 5.14 -0.68 5.75
CA PHE A 315 6.27 0.16 5.35
C PHE A 315 7.43 -0.66 4.80
N ILE A 316 7.77 -1.78 5.44
CA ILE A 316 8.81 -2.69 4.92
C ILE A 316 8.42 -3.15 3.52
N HIS A 317 7.20 -3.64 3.35
CA HIS A 317 6.69 -4.12 2.08
C HIS A 317 6.76 -3.04 0.99
N VAL A 318 6.17 -1.86 1.25
CA VAL A 318 6.12 -0.72 0.31
C VAL A 318 7.53 -0.30 -0.11
N ILE A 319 8.44 -0.07 0.84
CA ILE A 319 9.79 0.40 0.54
C ILE A 319 10.59 -0.66 -0.22
N LEU A 320 10.45 -1.93 0.16
CA LEU A 320 11.12 -3.03 -0.53
C LEU A 320 10.58 -3.24 -1.96
N GLU A 321 9.35 -2.83 -2.25
CA GLU A 321 8.74 -2.91 -3.57
C GLU A 321 9.07 -1.70 -4.48
N PHE A 322 9.49 -0.55 -3.94
CA PHE A 322 9.77 0.64 -4.77
C PHE A 322 10.63 0.39 -6.02
N PRO A 323 11.73 -0.41 -5.98
CA PRO A 323 12.49 -0.66 -7.20
C PRO A 323 11.71 -1.48 -8.24
N LEU A 324 10.81 -2.39 -7.82
CA LEU A 324 9.89 -3.08 -8.73
C LEU A 324 8.90 -2.11 -9.37
N ASN A 325 8.36 -1.16 -8.59
CA ASN A 325 7.45 -0.14 -9.10
C ASN A 325 8.14 0.72 -10.17
N MET A 326 9.37 1.17 -9.89
CA MET A 326 10.17 1.92 -10.85
C MET A 326 10.58 1.07 -12.06
N PHE A 327 10.87 -0.22 -11.85
CA PHE A 327 11.18 -1.15 -12.95
C PHE A 327 10.00 -1.31 -13.89
N SER A 328 8.79 -1.44 -13.35
CA SER A 328 7.56 -1.57 -14.12
C SER A 328 7.27 -0.31 -14.94
N LEU A 329 7.43 0.87 -14.33
CA LEU A 329 7.36 2.17 -15.02
C LEU A 329 8.38 2.26 -16.17
N LYS A 330 9.65 1.93 -15.89
CA LYS A 330 10.68 1.93 -16.92
C LYS A 330 10.26 1.05 -18.10
N LYS A 331 9.87 -0.20 -17.86
CA LYS A 331 9.48 -1.14 -18.93
C LYS A 331 8.21 -0.77 -19.70
N LEU A 332 7.34 0.05 -19.12
CA LEU A 332 6.13 0.51 -19.79
C LEU A 332 6.41 1.66 -20.77
N PHE A 333 7.24 2.62 -20.37
CA PHE A 333 7.38 3.91 -21.04
C PHE A 333 8.76 4.20 -21.65
N TYR A 334 9.78 3.39 -21.33
CA TYR A 334 11.16 3.49 -21.83
C TYR A 334 11.66 2.12 -22.33
#